data_AF-A0A2D4JXE2-F1
#
_entry.id   AF-A0A2D4JXE2-F1
#
_cell.length_a   1.000
_cell.length_b   1.000
_cell.length_c   1.000
_cell.angle_alpha   90.00
_cell.angle_beta   90.00
_cell.angle_gamma   90.00
#
_symmetry.space_group_name_H-M   'P 1'
#
loop_
_entity.id
_entity.type
_entity.pdbx_description
1 polymer ?
#
loop_
_entity_poly.entity_id
_entity_poly.type
_entity_poly.pdbx_seq_one_letter_code
_entity_poly.pdbx_strand_id
1 'polypeptide(L)'
;YCFECDCIMCSTQSKQDADMLAGDEQAWKEAKEIINTVGAPKSGEEWEQVLLSCQTLLKSNTSRLPDTNIYQLKLLDLAMDACINLGLWEEALHYGNRTLEPYRFYYPGFHPLRAIQMM
;
A
#
# COMPACT_ATOMS: atom_id res chain seq x y z
N TYR A 1 10.02 -9.95 18.14
CA TYR A 1 10.55 -9.43 19.42
C TYR A 1 10.18 -10.27 20.65
N CYS A 2 9.50 -11.43 20.51
CA CYS A 2 9.18 -12.34 21.64
C CYS A 2 8.53 -11.67 22.87
N PHE A 3 7.64 -10.70 22.64
CA PHE A 3 6.83 -10.05 23.67
C PHE A 3 5.40 -9.83 23.13
N GLU A 4 4.45 -9.65 24.03
CA GLU A 4 3.08 -9.24 23.70
C GLU A 4 2.90 -7.76 24.02
N CYS A 5 2.32 -7.01 23.08
CA CYS A 5 2.10 -5.58 23.25
C CYS A 5 0.77 -5.33 23.97
N ASP A 6 0.80 -4.53 25.02
CA ASP A 6 -0.34 -4.17 25.87
C ASP A 6 -0.75 -2.69 25.75
N CYS A 7 -0.31 -2.01 24.69
CA CYS A 7 -0.62 -0.60 24.49
C CYS A 7 -2.12 -0.37 24.19
N ILE A 8 -2.58 0.88 24.39
CA ILE A 8 -3.98 1.28 24.20
C ILE A 8 -4.51 0.88 22.82
N MET A 9 -3.69 1.01 21.76
CA MET A 9 -4.08 0.65 20.39
C MET A 9 -4.38 -0.84 20.25
N CYS A 10 -3.52 -1.70 20.83
CA CYS A 10 -3.73 -3.14 20.84
C CYS A 10 -4.93 -3.54 21.72
N SER A 11 -5.16 -2.84 22.83
CA SER A 11 -6.28 -3.13 23.74
C SER A 11 -7.66 -2.74 23.20
N THR A 12 -7.73 -1.77 22.29
CA THR A 12 -9.02 -1.15 21.90
C THR A 12 -9.62 -1.64 20.59
N GLN A 13 -9.03 -2.63 19.88
CA GLN A 13 -9.48 -3.11 18.55
C GLN A 13 -10.13 -1.98 17.76
N SER A 14 -9.30 -0.98 17.44
CA SER A 14 -9.80 0.31 17.03
C SER A 14 -10.58 0.21 15.72
N LYS A 15 -11.46 1.19 15.43
CA LYS A 15 -12.12 1.28 14.11
C LYS A 15 -11.11 1.21 12.95
N GLN A 16 -9.87 1.64 13.18
CA GLN A 16 -8.80 1.59 12.19
C GLN A 16 -8.49 0.15 11.76
N ASP A 17 -8.59 -0.84 12.65
CA ASP A 17 -8.30 -2.25 12.33
C ASP A 17 -9.36 -2.82 11.36
N ALA A 18 -10.62 -2.44 11.55
CA ALA A 18 -11.70 -2.80 10.63
C ALA A 18 -11.54 -2.09 9.27
N ASP A 19 -11.16 -0.82 9.28
CA ASP A 19 -10.93 -0.03 8.07
C ASP A 19 -9.72 -0.55 7.25
N MET A 20 -8.67 -1.06 7.92
CA MET A 20 -7.49 -1.65 7.28
C MET A 20 -7.83 -2.88 6.43
N LEU A 21 -8.87 -3.64 6.80
CA LEU A 21 -9.29 -4.86 6.10
C LEU A 21 -10.63 -4.70 5.37
N ALA A 22 -11.08 -3.46 5.16
CA ALA A 22 -12.30 -3.16 4.44
C ALA A 22 -12.25 -3.62 2.97
N GLY A 23 -13.41 -3.95 2.40
CA GLY A 23 -13.54 -4.44 1.03
C GLY A 23 -13.58 -5.97 0.92
N ASP A 24 -13.46 -6.47 -0.30
CA ASP A 24 -13.54 -7.89 -0.62
C ASP A 24 -12.34 -8.69 -0.07
N GLU A 25 -12.62 -9.75 0.69
CA GLU A 25 -11.58 -10.56 1.33
C GLU A 25 -10.67 -11.27 0.35
N GLN A 26 -11.24 -11.79 -0.73
CA GLN A 26 -10.48 -12.49 -1.75
C GLN A 26 -9.52 -11.51 -2.47
N ALA A 27 -10.00 -10.30 -2.78
CA ALA A 27 -9.20 -9.26 -3.43
C ALA A 27 -7.97 -8.85 -2.60
N TRP A 28 -8.13 -8.59 -1.30
CA TRP A 28 -7.00 -8.13 -0.51
C TRP A 28 -6.01 -9.25 -0.18
N LYS A 29 -6.45 -10.52 -0.17
CA LYS A 29 -5.55 -11.68 -0.09
C LYS A 29 -4.65 -11.81 -1.32
N GLU A 30 -5.22 -11.62 -2.52
CA GLU A 30 -4.46 -11.59 -3.77
C GLU A 30 -3.40 -10.47 -3.75
N ALA A 31 -3.77 -9.27 -3.27
CA ALA A 31 -2.83 -8.16 -3.13
C ALA A 31 -1.70 -8.48 -2.14
N LYS A 32 -2.04 -9.06 -0.99
CA LYS A 32 -1.06 -9.50 0.01
C LYS A 32 -0.07 -10.52 -0.55
N GLU A 33 -0.52 -11.44 -1.38
CA GLU A 33 0.34 -12.45 -2.01
C GLU A 33 1.38 -11.81 -2.93
N ILE A 34 0.96 -10.90 -3.82
CA ILE A 34 1.88 -10.17 -4.70
C ILE A 34 2.92 -9.38 -3.87
N ILE A 35 2.47 -8.63 -2.86
CA ILE A 35 3.36 -7.82 -2.00
C ILE A 35 4.41 -8.70 -1.30
N ASN A 36 4.03 -9.89 -0.84
CA ASN A 36 4.97 -10.79 -0.17
C ASN A 36 5.93 -11.50 -1.14
N THR A 37 5.53 -11.65 -2.41
CA THR A 37 6.32 -12.32 -3.44
C THR A 37 7.31 -11.36 -4.10
N VAL A 38 6.95 -10.07 -4.16
CA VAL A 38 7.84 -9.01 -4.63
C VAL A 38 8.99 -8.89 -3.64
N GLY A 39 10.18 -9.30 -4.07
CA GLY A 39 11.43 -9.10 -3.33
C GLY A 39 11.89 -7.65 -3.39
N ALA A 40 13.20 -7.42 -3.41
CA ALA A 40 13.78 -6.12 -3.71
C ALA A 40 14.21 -6.10 -5.18
N PRO A 41 13.45 -5.44 -6.09
CA PRO A 41 13.82 -5.38 -7.50
C PRO A 41 15.15 -4.63 -7.68
N LYS A 42 15.99 -5.12 -8.60
CA LYS A 42 17.37 -4.63 -8.83
C LYS A 42 17.60 -4.09 -10.23
N SER A 43 16.67 -4.33 -11.15
CA SER A 43 16.79 -3.94 -12.56
C SER A 43 15.49 -3.30 -13.06
N GLY A 44 15.58 -2.54 -14.16
CA GLY A 44 14.40 -1.97 -14.81
C GLY A 44 13.39 -3.03 -15.23
N GLU A 45 13.84 -4.17 -15.76
CA GLU A 45 12.95 -5.26 -16.17
C GLU A 45 12.17 -5.85 -14.97
N GLU A 46 12.82 -5.99 -13.82
CA GLU A 46 12.13 -6.44 -12.60
C GLU A 46 11.10 -5.40 -12.14
N TRP A 47 11.41 -4.10 -12.23
CA TRP A 47 10.46 -3.04 -11.93
C TRP A 47 9.27 -3.01 -12.89
N GLU A 48 9.48 -3.29 -14.19
CA GLU A 48 8.40 -3.40 -15.17
C GLU A 48 7.46 -4.56 -14.85
N GLN A 49 7.99 -5.71 -14.45
CA GLN A 49 7.19 -6.88 -14.04
C GLN A 49 6.37 -6.59 -12.78
N VAL A 50 6.98 -5.91 -11.80
CA VAL A 50 6.28 -5.46 -10.59
C VAL A 50 5.16 -4.49 -10.95
N LEU A 51 5.43 -3.48 -11.77
CA LEU A 51 4.45 -2.49 -12.18
C LEU A 51 3.28 -3.13 -12.93
N LEU A 52 3.55 -4.04 -13.87
CA LEU A 52 2.52 -4.75 -14.62
C LEU A 52 1.60 -5.56 -13.70
N SER A 53 2.17 -6.25 -12.72
CA SER A 53 1.44 -7.03 -11.72
C SER A 53 0.55 -6.12 -10.87
N CYS A 54 1.10 -5.01 -10.38
CA CYS A 54 0.35 -4.03 -9.60
C CYS A 54 -0.79 -3.42 -10.41
N GLN A 55 -0.54 -2.97 -11.65
CA GLN A 55 -1.56 -2.37 -12.51
C GLN A 55 -2.69 -3.33 -12.83
N THR A 56 -2.38 -4.59 -13.10
CA THR A 56 -3.39 -5.63 -13.38
C THR A 56 -4.33 -5.78 -12.19
N LEU A 57 -3.76 -5.86 -10.98
CA LEU A 57 -4.53 -6.06 -9.77
C LEU A 57 -5.27 -4.79 -9.31
N LEU A 58 -4.68 -3.60 -9.46
CA LEU A 58 -5.34 -2.33 -9.18
C LEU A 58 -6.57 -2.12 -10.09
N LYS A 59 -6.47 -2.52 -11.36
CA LYS A 59 -7.61 -2.47 -12.30
C LYS A 59 -8.70 -3.47 -11.92
N SER A 60 -8.36 -4.69 -11.51
CA SER A 60 -9.36 -5.67 -11.07
C SER A 60 -10.00 -5.29 -9.72
N ASN A 61 -9.28 -4.53 -8.88
CA ASN A 61 -9.73 -4.16 -7.53
C ASN A 61 -10.47 -2.82 -7.45
N THR A 62 -10.61 -2.07 -8.55
CA THR A 62 -11.15 -0.69 -8.55
C THR A 62 -12.52 -0.55 -7.86
N SER A 63 -13.37 -1.58 -7.88
CA SER A 63 -14.66 -1.62 -7.18
C SER A 63 -14.71 -2.56 -5.96
N ARG A 64 -13.62 -3.29 -5.70
CA ARG A 64 -13.55 -4.35 -4.68
C ARG A 64 -12.84 -3.89 -3.41
N LEU A 65 -11.83 -3.02 -3.53
CA LEU A 65 -11.04 -2.54 -2.40
C LEU A 65 -11.02 -1.01 -2.37
N PRO A 66 -11.34 -0.39 -1.22
CA PRO A 66 -11.06 1.02 -1.01
C PRO A 66 -9.55 1.25 -0.85
N ASP A 67 -9.06 2.44 -1.19
CA ASP A 67 -7.65 2.82 -1.01
C ASP A 67 -7.24 2.85 0.48
N THR A 68 -8.20 2.88 1.41
CA THR A 68 -7.95 2.71 2.85
C THR A 68 -7.61 1.27 3.24
N ASN A 69 -7.94 0.26 2.42
CA ASN A 69 -7.50 -1.11 2.72
C ASN A 69 -5.95 -1.16 2.70
N ILE A 70 -5.34 -1.73 3.73
CA ILE A 70 -3.88 -1.65 3.91
C ILE A 70 -3.10 -2.40 2.82
N TYR A 71 -3.69 -3.43 2.21
CA TYR A 71 -3.06 -4.16 1.10
C TYR A 71 -3.23 -3.42 -0.22
N GLN A 72 -4.37 -2.76 -0.44
CA GLN A 72 -4.56 -1.84 -1.57
C GLN A 72 -3.58 -0.66 -1.48
N LEU A 73 -3.42 -0.07 -0.29
CA LEU A 73 -2.47 1.00 -0.03
C LEU A 73 -1.03 0.59 -0.36
N LYS A 74 -0.58 -0.55 0.18
CA LYS A 74 0.75 -1.08 -0.10
C LYS A 74 0.98 -1.40 -1.59
N LEU A 75 -0.08 -1.84 -2.29
CA LEU A 75 0.00 -2.08 -3.73
C LEU A 75 0.15 -0.78 -4.52
N LEU A 76 -0.51 0.30 -4.08
CA LEU A 76 -0.33 1.64 -4.64
C LEU A 76 1.08 2.19 -4.37
N ASP A 77 1.60 2.03 -3.16
CA ASP A 77 2.98 2.43 -2.84
C ASP A 77 3.99 1.66 -3.70
N LEU A 78 3.79 0.35 -3.85
CA LEU A 78 4.66 -0.48 -4.70
C LEU A 78 4.61 -0.08 -6.18
N ALA A 79 3.41 0.24 -6.70
CA ALA A 79 3.24 0.74 -8.06
C ALA A 79 3.91 2.11 -8.24
N MET A 80 3.78 3.00 -7.25
CA MET A 80 4.43 4.29 -7.22
C MET A 80 5.96 4.14 -7.25
N ASP A 81 6.53 3.31 -6.37
CA ASP A 81 7.97 3.04 -6.33
C ASP A 81 8.48 2.47 -7.65
N ALA A 82 7.74 1.55 -8.26
CA ALA A 82 8.07 1.01 -9.57
C ALA A 82 8.07 2.10 -10.65
N CYS A 83 7.05 2.96 -10.68
CA CYS A 83 6.99 4.10 -11.59
C CYS A 83 8.16 5.07 -11.39
N ILE A 84 8.53 5.38 -10.15
CA ILE A 84 9.69 6.24 -9.82
C ILE A 84 10.98 5.63 -10.37
N ASN A 85 11.20 4.33 -10.15
CA ASN A 85 12.41 3.63 -10.62
C ASN A 85 12.47 3.50 -12.15
N LEU A 86 11.33 3.55 -12.84
CA LEU A 86 11.22 3.53 -14.30
C LEU A 86 11.16 4.93 -14.93
N GLY A 87 11.09 5.99 -14.13
CA GLY A 87 10.96 7.37 -14.60
C GLY A 87 9.58 7.74 -15.17
N LEU A 88 8.52 7.02 -14.77
CA LEU A 88 7.13 7.25 -15.15
C LEU A 88 6.46 8.20 -14.13
N TRP A 89 6.79 9.49 -14.22
CA TRP A 89 6.49 10.47 -13.17
C TRP A 89 4.99 10.77 -13.01
N GLU A 90 4.25 10.82 -14.11
CA GLU A 90 2.81 11.09 -14.10
C GLU A 90 2.03 9.96 -13.42
N GLU A 91 2.37 8.71 -13.72
CA GLU A 91 1.80 7.52 -13.08
C GLU A 91 2.22 7.42 -11.61
N ALA A 92 3.47 7.72 -11.30
CA ALA A 92 3.94 7.79 -9.92
C ALA A 92 3.11 8.79 -9.10
N LEU A 93 2.92 10.01 -9.64
CA LEU A 93 2.11 11.05 -9.01
C LEU A 93 0.64 10.62 -8.87
N HIS A 94 0.09 9.92 -9.87
CA HIS A 94 -1.28 9.40 -9.79
C HIS A 94 -1.44 8.41 -8.62
N TYR A 95 -0.53 7.44 -8.48
CA TYR A 95 -0.58 6.49 -7.37
C TYR A 95 -0.30 7.17 -6.03
N GLY A 96 0.73 8.00 -5.94
CA GLY A 96 1.09 8.71 -4.71
C GLY A 96 -0.04 9.59 -4.17
N ASN A 97 -0.77 10.30 -5.04
CA ASN A 97 -1.92 11.11 -4.62
C ASN A 97 -3.04 10.28 -3.96
N ARG A 98 -3.24 9.04 -4.40
CA ARG A 98 -4.26 8.15 -3.83
C ARG A 98 -3.88 7.65 -2.43
N THR A 99 -2.59 7.59 -2.11
CA THR A 99 -2.11 7.11 -0.81
C THR A 99 -2.09 8.20 0.26
N LEU A 100 -2.15 9.48 -0.11
CA LEU A 100 -2.04 10.62 0.82
C LEU A 100 -3.04 10.55 1.98
N GLU A 101 -4.31 10.26 1.71
CA GLU A 101 -5.32 10.21 2.76
C GLU A 101 -5.19 8.97 3.65
N PRO A 102 -5.06 7.75 3.11
CA PRO A 102 -4.74 6.58 3.92
C PRO A 102 -3.50 6.77 4.80
N TYR A 103 -2.43 7.39 4.28
CA TYR A 103 -1.23 7.70 5.06
C TYR A 103 -1.50 8.69 6.19
N ARG A 104 -2.31 9.73 5.95
CA ARG A 104 -2.71 10.68 7.00
C ARG A 104 -3.50 9.98 8.11
N PHE A 105 -4.34 9.02 7.76
CA PHE A 105 -5.16 8.28 8.71
C PHE A 105 -4.36 7.25 9.53
N TYR A 106 -3.48 6.47 8.89
CA TYR A 106 -2.72 5.39 9.55
C TYR A 106 -1.42 5.85 10.21
N TYR A 107 -0.85 6.97 9.77
CA TYR A 107 0.36 7.55 10.35
C TYR A 107 0.07 8.92 10.95
N PRO A 108 -0.60 8.97 12.12
CA PRO A 108 -0.94 10.22 12.78
C PRO A 108 0.30 10.96 13.27
N GLY A 109 0.17 12.28 13.46
CA GLY A 109 1.26 13.13 13.96
C GLY A 109 2.42 13.26 12.96
N PHE A 110 3.65 13.29 13.48
CA PHE A 110 4.89 13.50 12.72
C PHE A 110 5.60 12.17 12.44
N HIS A 111 5.00 11.34 11.60
CA HIS A 111 5.60 10.08 11.20
C HIS A 111 6.49 10.24 9.96
N PRO A 112 7.74 9.74 9.94
CA PRO A 112 8.68 9.94 8.83
C PRO A 112 8.16 9.38 7.50
N LEU A 113 7.49 8.23 7.51
CA LEU A 113 6.93 7.66 6.26
C LEU A 113 5.88 8.58 5.62
N ARG A 114 5.07 9.28 6.43
CA ARG A 114 4.11 10.24 5.91
C ARG A 114 4.80 11.49 5.35
N ALA A 115 5.89 11.93 5.97
CA ALA A 115 6.66 13.05 5.46
C ALA A 115 7.28 12.74 4.09
N ILE A 116 7.77 11.52 3.89
CA ILE A 116 8.31 11.06 2.60
C ILE A 116 7.24 11.09 1.52
N GLN A 117 6.02 10.65 1.84
CA GLN A 117 4.91 10.63 0.89
C GLN A 117 4.42 12.02 0.44
N MET A 118 4.87 13.09 1.12
CA MET A 118 4.47 14.48 0.84
C MET A 118 5.55 15.30 0.12
N MET A 119 6.71 14.69 -0.20
CA MET A 119 7.79 15.33 -0.97
C MET A 119 7.59 15.10 -2.47
#